data_AF-A0A327RXS9-F1
#
_entry.id   AF-A0A327RXS9-F1
#
_cell.length_a   1.000
_cell.length_b   1.000
_cell.length_c   1.000
_cell.angle_alpha   90.00
_cell.angle_beta   90.00
_cell.angle_gamma   90.00
#
_symmetry.space_group_name_H-M   'P 1'
#
loop_
_entity.id
_entity.type
_entity.pdbx_description
1 polymer ?
#
loop_
_entity_poly.entity_id
_entity_poly.type
_entity_poly.pdbx_seq_one_letter_code
_entity_poly.pdbx_strand_id
1 'polypeptide(L)' 'MSSTLMCGLLCFAFTFSNTEIKWLWTDNTPVAIVLGVVTIILEIFWFKEAKKLKIESLK' A
#
# COMPACT_ATOMS: atom_id res chain seq x y z
N MET A 1 10.62 2.69 5.77
CA MET A 1 9.18 2.56 6.09
C MET A 1 8.80 1.12 5.77
N SER A 2 9.16 0.21 6.66
CA SER A 2 8.35 -0.34 7.76
C SER A 2 7.12 -1.05 7.23
N SER A 3 7.22 -2.38 7.18
CA SER A 3 6.17 -3.38 6.89
C SER A 3 4.78 -3.03 7.46
N THR A 4 4.73 -2.25 8.54
CA THR A 4 3.53 -1.63 9.11
C THR A 4 2.65 -0.91 8.08
N LEU A 5 3.25 -0.17 7.15
CA LEU A 5 2.51 0.62 6.15
C LEU A 5 1.88 -0.30 5.09
N MET A 6 2.60 -1.35 4.71
CA MET A 6 2.14 -2.38 3.77
C MET A 6 1.03 -3.25 4.39
N CYS A 7 1.19 -3.67 5.65
CA CYS A 7 0.14 -4.36 6.39
C CYS A 7 -1.10 -3.48 6.61
N GLY A 8 -0.91 -2.18 6.87
CA GLY A 8 -2.02 -1.24 7.00
C GLY A 8 -2.85 -1.15 5.72
N LEU A 9 -2.20 -1.01 4.56
CA LEU A 9 -2.89 -0.99 3.26
C LEU A 9 -3.65 -2.27 2.96
N LEU A 10 -3.08 -3.44 3.31
CA LEU A 10 -3.79 -4.72 3.22
C LEU A 10 -5.02 -4.75 4.12
N CYS A 11 -4.92 -4.29 5.37
CA CYS A 11 -6.09 -4.19 6.25
C CYS A 11 -7.15 -3.22 5.74
N PHE A 12 -6.80 -2.17 5.00
CA PHE A 12 -7.78 -1.27 4.37
C PHE A 12 -8.48 -1.91 3.16
N ALA A 13 -7.90 -2.94 2.55
CA ALA A 13 -8.49 -3.61 1.39
C ALA A 13 -9.58 -4.62 1.79
N PHE A 14 -9.53 -5.12 3.03
CA PHE A 14 -10.43 -6.14 3.54
C PHE A 14 -11.18 -5.64 4.78
N THR A 15 -12.49 -5.85 4.82
CA THR A 15 -13.23 -5.74 6.08
C THR A 15 -13.26 -7.10 6.76
N PHE A 16 -12.97 -7.11 8.06
CA PHE A 16 -12.95 -8.31 8.88
C PHE A 16 -14.23 -8.32 9.73
N SER A 17 -15.13 -9.26 9.42
CA SER A 17 -16.28 -9.58 10.28
C SER A 17 -15.95 -10.82 11.12
N ASN A 18 -16.68 -11.03 12.22
CA ASN A 18 -16.49 -12.18 13.11
C ASN A 18 -16.59 -13.54 12.40
N THR A 19 -17.18 -13.59 11.21
CA THR A 19 -17.40 -14.83 10.45
C THR A 19 -16.71 -14.88 9.09
N GLU A 20 -16.33 -13.73 8.52
CA GLU A 20 -15.85 -13.66 7.12
C GLU A 20 -14.92 -12.47 6.88
N ILE A 21 -13.97 -12.67 5.96
CA ILE A 21 -13.14 -11.59 5.39
C ILE A 21 -13.79 -11.20 4.07
N LYS A 22 -14.24 -9.94 3.95
CA LYS A 22 -14.87 -9.44 2.72
C LYS A 22 -13.99 -8.40 2.06
N TRP A 23 -13.94 -8.43 0.73
CA TRP A 23 -13.31 -7.37 -0.04
C TRP A 23 -14.12 -6.08 0.17
N LEU A 24 -13.50 -5.06 0.77
CA LEU A 24 -14.18 -3.82 1.17
C LEU A 24 -14.79 -3.09 -0.04
N TRP A 25 -14.23 -3.31 -1.22
CA TRP A 25 -14.57 -2.59 -2.45
C TRP A 25 -15.44 -3.39 -3.41
N THR A 26 -16.12 -4.44 -2.93
CA THR A 26 -16.97 -5.31 -3.79
C THR A 26 -18.01 -4.51 -4.55
N ASP A 27 -18.63 -3.51 -3.91
CA ASP A 27 -19.64 -2.63 -4.53
C ASP A 27 -19.04 -1.35 -5.15
N ASN A 28 -17.73 -1.13 -4.99
CA ASN A 28 -17.03 0.09 -5.37
C ASN A 28 -15.68 -0.21 -6.04
N THR A 29 -15.73 -1.03 -7.09
CA THR A 29 -14.58 -1.41 -7.94
C THR A 29 -13.70 -0.22 -8.40
N PRO A 30 -14.26 0.97 -8.75
CA PRO A 30 -13.42 2.10 -9.16
C PRO A 30 -12.45 2.56 -8.07
N VAL A 31 -12.86 2.51 -6.80
CA VAL A 31 -12.03 2.93 -5.66
C VAL A 31 -10.84 1.99 -5.47
N ALA A 32 -11.06 0.68 -5.63
CA ALA A 32 -9.99 -0.31 -5.57
C ALA A 32 -8.94 -0.09 -6.67
N ILE A 33 -9.38 0.25 -7.89
CA ILE A 33 -8.48 0.53 -9.02
C ILE A 33 -7.62 1.76 -8.72
N VAL A 34 -8.24 2.85 -8.24
CA VAL A 34 -7.52 4.09 -7.88
C VAL A 34 -6.51 3.82 -6.78
N LEU A 35 -6.88 3.08 -5.73
CA LEU A 35 -5.96 2.70 -4.66
C LEU A 35 -4.78 1.84 -5.16
N GLY A 36 -5.04 0.90 -6.07
CA GLY A 36 -4.00 0.10 -6.70
C GLY A 36 -2.97 0.97 -7.44
N VAL A 37 -3.45 1.92 -8.25
CA VAL A 37 -2.59 2.87 -8.98
C VAL A 37 -1.78 3.75 -8.03
N VAL A 38 -2.42 4.31 -6.99
CA VAL A 38 -1.75 5.15 -5.99
C VAL A 38 -0.66 4.36 -5.25
N THR A 39 -0.90 3.09 -4.96
CA THR A 39 0.08 2.21 -4.28
C THR A 39 1.33 2.02 -5.15
N ILE A 40 1.16 1.75 -6.45
CA ILE A 40 2.28 1.61 -7.39
C ILE A 40 3.09 2.91 -7.47
N ILE A 41 2.41 4.06 -7.55
CA ILE A 41 3.07 5.37 -7.60
C ILE A 41 3.90 5.59 -6.32
N LEU A 42 3.31 5.34 -5.15
CA LEU A 42 3.99 5.47 -3.86
C LEU A 42 5.20 4.54 -3.76
N GLU A 43 5.09 3.31 -4.24
CA GLU A 43 6.21 2.36 -4.26
C GLU A 43 7.38 2.85 -5.14
N ILE A 44 7.08 3.43 -6.31
CA ILE A 44 8.11 4.00 -7.20
C ILE A 44 8.82 5.19 -6.52
N PHE A 45 8.06 6.10 -5.91
CA PHE A 45 8.62 7.23 -5.16
C PHE A 45 9.46 6.73 -3.98
N TRP A 46 8.96 5.74 -3.25
CA TRP A 46 9.65 5.11 -2.14
C TRP A 46 11.00 4.51 -2.57
N PHE A 47 11.02 3.76 -3.68
CA PHE A 47 12.23 3.14 -4.19
C PHE A 47 13.29 4.17 -4.59
N LYS A 48 12.85 5.28 -5.22
CA LYS A 48 13.73 6.40 -5.55
C LYS A 48 14.35 7.03 -4.31
N GLU A 49 13.55 7.30 -3.28
CA GLU A 49 14.03 7.92 -2.04
C GLU A 49 14.96 6.98 -1.26
N ALA A 50 14.60 5.70 -1.16
CA ALA A 50 15.44 4.68 -0.53
C ALA A 50 16.81 4.55 -1.22
N LYS A 51 16.84 4.64 -2.56
CA LYS A 51 18.10 4.63 -3.32
C LYS A 51 18.94 5.89 -3.04
N LYS A 52 18.30 7.06 -2.95
CA LYS A 52 18.97 8.32 -2.62
C LYS A 52 19.60 8.29 -1.23
N LEU A 53 18.83 7.89 -0.21
CA LEU A 53 19.31 7.75 1.16
C LEU A 53 20.48 6.76 1.28
N LYS A 54 20.44 5.66 0.53
CA LYS A 54 21.55 4.69 0.49
C LYS A 54 22.83 5.29 -0.08
N ILE A 55 22.72 6.13 -1.12
CA ILE A 55 23.88 6.80 -1.73
C ILE A 55 24.45 7.86 -0.78
N GLU A 56 23.61 8.62 -0.09
CA GLU A 56 24.06 9.59 0.92
C GLU A 56 24.74 8.93 2.12
N SER A 57 24.28 7.76 2.56
CA SER A 57 24.91 7.02 3.68
C SER A 57 26.28 6.41 3.35
N LEU A 58 26.63 6.31 2.07
CA LEU A 58 27.90 5.74 1.59
C LEU A 58 28.98 6.81 1.34
N LYS A 59 28.66 8.09 1.57
CA LYS A 59 29.56 9.23 1.37
C LYS A 59 29.99 9.79 2.72
#